data_AF-A0A6A0IEC1-F1
#
_entry.id   AF-A0A6A0IEC1-F1
#
_cell.length_a   1.000
_cell.length_b   1.000
_cell.length_c   1.000
_cell.angle_alpha   90.00
_cell.angle_beta   90.00
_cell.angle_gamma   90.00
#
_symmetry.space_group_name_H-M   'P 1'
#
loop_
_entity.id
_entity.type
_entity.pdbx_description
1 polymer ?
#
loop_
_entity_poly.entity_id
_entity_poly.type
_entity_poly.pdbx_seq_one_letter_code
_entity_poly.pdbx_strand_id
1 'polypeptide(L)'
;MGFITKDDQQRIDETLQFISASTLVPTQMRTAVTAFVTAFLNQRLPPGTTRRDLRTFSRQMSMARVPHAGPEGQRNLRRAIHLLWEAMGNHQRAEEAKTCPGTDLVYDYKRSMEKAWLVAETRGGGNVGHQWVFTHGLRHHTRAFLKRNRITIRGSTRIRTDDGDRNVLDFNFSFDPLQDRYSFGVGGVGGMTFQTVSVPAVHWATVPGRGNAQDAGSFASIHGTELGGATVMLTTQFTGCSFCVKDAGRVLAAHISPSLPSQPHSMDGTKLARQLSGQQTGVTGGDFGNGAGGSPFLVFGRGYSSFGDHGGYDARIQGGGTSSMSVIGFLRSTGQWKVYSQQVLDGRIVKAVRIFPA
;
A
#
# COMPACT_ATOMS: atom_id res chain seq x y z
N MET A 1 -28.80 18.12 34.05
CA MET A 1 -27.45 17.56 34.28
C MET A 1 -26.42 18.53 33.71
N GLY A 2 -25.67 19.20 34.58
CA GLY A 2 -24.58 20.09 34.13
C GLY A 2 -23.42 19.26 33.60
N PHE A 3 -22.98 19.53 32.37
CA PHE A 3 -21.75 18.95 31.84
C PHE A 3 -20.57 19.54 32.61
N ILE A 4 -19.93 18.76 33.47
CA ILE A 4 -18.63 19.14 34.06
C ILE A 4 -17.63 19.17 32.90
N THR A 5 -17.26 20.36 32.45
CA THR A 5 -16.23 20.53 31.43
C THR A 5 -14.87 20.29 32.09
N LYS A 6 -14.22 19.16 31.76
CA LYS A 6 -12.81 18.90 32.12
C LYS A 6 -11.96 20.12 31.74
N ASP A 7 -11.04 20.51 32.61
CA ASP A 7 -10.09 21.58 32.32
C ASP A 7 -9.35 21.31 31.00
N ASP A 8 -9.05 22.38 30.26
CA ASP A 8 -8.55 22.26 28.89
C ASP A 8 -7.16 21.60 28.88
N GLN A 9 -6.30 21.86 29.88
CA GLN A 9 -5.01 21.19 30.05
C GLN A 9 -5.19 19.76 30.52
N GLN A 10 -6.05 19.53 31.53
CA GLN A 10 -6.34 18.19 32.05
C GLN A 10 -6.75 17.22 30.93
N ARG A 11 -7.56 17.66 29.97
CA ARG A 11 -7.98 16.81 28.83
C ARG A 11 -6.80 16.35 27.97
N ILE A 12 -5.81 17.22 27.75
CA ILE A 12 -4.61 16.91 26.97
C ILE A 12 -3.75 15.92 27.76
N ASP A 13 -3.51 16.21 29.04
CA ASP A 13 -2.67 15.38 29.91
C ASP A 13 -3.23 13.97 30.10
N GLU A 14 -4.53 13.85 30.37
CA GLU A 14 -5.22 12.56 30.45
C GLU A 14 -5.13 11.76 29.14
N THR A 15 -5.18 12.45 28.00
CA THR A 15 -5.09 11.80 26.68
C THR A 15 -3.67 11.29 26.43
N LEU A 16 -2.65 12.08 26.77
CA LEU A 16 -1.26 11.65 26.70
C LEU A 16 -0.97 10.50 27.67
N GLN A 17 -1.50 10.57 28.89
CA GLN A 17 -1.41 9.50 29.88
C GLN A 17 -2.09 8.21 29.38
N PHE A 18 -3.24 8.33 28.72
CA PHE A 18 -3.90 7.18 28.11
C PHE A 18 -3.03 6.51 27.04
N ILE A 19 -2.36 7.30 26.19
CA ILE A 19 -1.41 6.79 25.19
C ILE A 19 -0.22 6.08 25.87
N SER A 20 0.36 6.71 26.88
CA SER A 20 1.57 6.20 27.55
C SER A 20 1.32 4.96 28.41
N ALA A 21 0.14 4.85 29.03
CA ALA A 21 -0.24 3.73 29.89
C ALA A 21 -0.96 2.59 29.15
N SER A 22 -1.29 2.76 27.87
CA SER A 22 -2.09 1.79 27.13
C SER A 22 -1.39 0.42 27.00
N THR A 23 -2.08 -0.63 27.45
CA THR A 23 -1.67 -2.04 27.28
C THR A 23 -2.11 -2.65 25.94
N LEU A 24 -2.83 -1.90 25.10
CA LEU A 24 -3.34 -2.37 23.81
C LEU A 24 -2.25 -2.57 22.75
N VAL A 25 -1.04 -2.03 22.98
CA VAL A 25 0.11 -2.10 22.06
C VAL A 25 1.41 -2.40 22.82
N PRO A 26 2.45 -2.91 22.15
CA PRO A 26 3.73 -3.22 22.79
C PRO A 26 4.39 -2.03 23.50
N THR A 27 5.16 -2.31 24.55
CA THR A 27 5.88 -1.28 25.36
C THR A 27 6.75 -0.37 24.51
N GLN A 28 7.52 -0.94 23.59
CA GLN A 28 8.41 -0.16 22.74
C GLN A 28 7.64 0.86 21.87
N MET A 29 6.51 0.44 21.30
CA MET A 29 5.65 1.30 20.48
C MET A 29 5.10 2.46 21.31
N ARG A 30 4.54 2.19 22.50
CA ARG A 30 3.99 3.27 23.35
C ARG A 30 5.07 4.24 23.83
N THR A 31 6.28 3.78 24.16
CA THR A 31 7.38 4.67 24.58
C THR A 31 7.76 5.63 23.45
N ALA A 32 8.02 5.11 22.24
CA ALA A 32 8.39 5.94 21.09
C ALA A 32 7.27 6.93 20.71
N VAL A 33 6.02 6.47 20.69
CA VAL A 33 4.87 7.32 20.35
C VAL A 33 4.61 8.38 21.41
N THR A 34 4.76 8.05 22.70
CA THR A 34 4.58 9.04 23.78
C THR A 34 5.61 10.16 23.69
N ALA A 35 6.89 9.82 23.46
CA ALA A 35 7.94 10.82 23.26
C ALA A 35 7.66 11.72 22.06
N PHE A 36 7.23 11.12 20.94
CA PHE A 36 6.85 11.83 19.73
C PHE A 36 5.67 12.81 19.95
N VAL A 37 4.58 12.34 20.56
CA VAL A 37 3.41 13.18 20.84
C VAL A 37 3.75 14.28 21.85
N THR A 38 4.59 13.99 22.85
CA THR A 38 5.05 14.99 23.82
C THR A 38 5.85 16.09 23.12
N ALA A 39 6.77 15.73 22.23
CA ALA A 39 7.53 16.71 21.45
C ALA A 39 6.60 17.57 20.56
N PHE A 40 5.60 16.96 19.92
CA PHE A 40 4.58 17.70 19.17
C PHE A 40 3.81 18.68 20.05
N LEU A 41 3.34 18.24 21.23
CA LEU A 41 2.59 19.10 22.16
C LEU A 41 3.45 20.26 22.65
N ASN A 42 4.72 20.04 22.99
CA ASN A 42 5.64 21.09 23.43
C ASN A 42 5.92 22.12 22.33
N GLN A 43 5.91 21.71 21.05
CA GLN A 43 6.03 22.63 19.92
C GLN A 43 4.72 23.37 19.63
N ARG A 44 3.58 22.68 19.76
CA ARG A 44 2.26 23.23 19.44
C ARG A 44 1.71 24.16 20.52
N LEU A 45 2.02 23.85 21.77
CA LEU A 45 1.57 24.52 22.99
C LEU A 45 2.79 24.79 23.90
N PRO A 46 3.74 25.64 23.47
CA PRO A 46 4.93 25.93 24.26
C PRO A 46 4.58 26.61 25.61
N PRO A 47 5.50 26.62 26.59
CA PRO A 47 5.32 27.39 27.82
C PRO A 47 4.92 28.84 27.53
N GLY A 48 3.89 29.34 28.22
CA GLY A 48 3.32 30.67 27.97
C GLY A 48 2.22 30.73 26.91
N THR A 49 1.80 29.58 26.36
CA THR A 49 0.64 29.50 25.45
C THR A 49 -0.60 30.16 26.06
N THR A 50 -1.30 30.98 25.27
CA THR A 50 -2.48 31.69 25.76
C THR A 50 -3.60 30.72 26.11
N ARG A 51 -4.43 31.08 27.10
CA ARG A 51 -5.63 30.29 27.45
C ARG A 51 -6.56 30.08 26.24
N ARG A 52 -6.59 31.02 25.30
CA ARG A 52 -7.39 30.92 24.06
C ARG A 52 -6.88 29.80 23.16
N ASP A 53 -5.57 29.72 22.95
CA ASP A 53 -4.97 28.72 22.06
C ASP A 53 -5.05 27.33 22.65
N LEU A 54 -4.76 27.20 23.95
CA LEU A 54 -4.94 25.96 24.71
C LEU A 54 -6.38 25.45 24.61
N ARG A 55 -7.35 26.33 24.86
CA ARG A 55 -8.78 26.01 24.72
C ARG A 55 -9.15 25.61 23.29
N THR A 56 -8.60 26.29 22.30
CA THR A 56 -8.89 26.01 20.88
C THR A 56 -8.44 24.61 20.53
N PHE A 57 -7.21 24.24 20.86
CA PHE A 57 -6.69 22.90 20.64
C PHE A 57 -7.44 21.84 21.46
N SER A 58 -7.62 22.07 22.76
CA SER A 58 -8.32 21.13 23.64
C SER A 58 -9.78 20.88 23.20
N ARG A 59 -10.46 21.90 22.65
CA ARG A 59 -11.82 21.77 22.09
C ARG A 59 -11.87 20.90 20.85
N GLN A 60 -10.82 20.85 20.03
CA GLN A 60 -10.75 19.93 18.89
C GLN A 60 -10.78 18.47 19.37
N MET A 61 -10.23 18.18 20.56
CA MET A 61 -10.31 16.86 21.19
C MET A 61 -11.56 16.65 22.07
N SER A 62 -12.46 17.62 22.15
CA SER A 62 -13.66 17.49 22.99
C SER A 62 -14.67 16.53 22.37
N MET A 63 -15.09 15.54 23.13
CA MET A 63 -16.14 14.59 22.74
C MET A 63 -17.53 15.02 23.21
N ALA A 64 -17.66 16.18 23.86
CA ALA A 64 -18.91 16.63 24.49
C ALA A 64 -20.04 16.91 23.47
N ARG A 65 -19.68 17.22 22.22
CA ARG A 65 -20.63 17.55 21.14
C ARG A 65 -20.70 16.47 20.05
N VAL A 66 -20.06 15.32 20.26
CA VAL A 66 -20.07 14.21 19.32
C VAL A 66 -21.31 13.36 19.59
N PRO A 67 -22.28 13.26 18.66
CA PRO A 67 -23.40 12.34 18.79
C PRO A 67 -22.88 10.92 18.97
N HIS A 68 -23.39 10.19 19.96
CA HIS A 68 -22.94 8.83 20.26
C HIS A 68 -21.43 8.70 20.57
N ALA A 69 -20.85 9.69 21.26
CA ALA A 69 -19.45 9.66 21.72
C ALA A 69 -19.07 8.38 22.50
N GLY A 70 -20.07 7.69 23.06
CA GLY A 70 -19.92 6.45 23.80
C GLY A 70 -19.46 6.66 25.24
N PRO A 71 -19.22 5.57 25.99
CA PRO A 71 -18.68 5.61 27.36
C PRO A 71 -17.25 6.18 27.40
N GLU A 72 -16.74 6.48 28.60
CA GLU A 72 -15.43 7.16 28.79
C GLU A 72 -14.27 6.45 28.08
N GLY A 73 -14.23 5.10 28.10
CA GLY A 73 -13.21 4.33 27.39
C GLY A 73 -13.21 4.59 25.88
N GLN A 74 -14.39 4.67 25.26
CA GLN A 74 -14.50 5.02 23.83
C GLN A 74 -14.10 6.47 23.58
N ARG A 75 -14.49 7.40 24.46
CA ARG A 75 -14.07 8.81 24.38
C ARG A 75 -12.55 8.98 24.50
N ASN A 76 -11.89 8.18 25.32
CA ASN A 76 -10.42 8.18 25.45
C ASN A 76 -9.75 7.68 24.17
N LEU A 77 -10.24 6.57 23.60
CA LEU A 77 -9.74 6.05 22.32
C LEU A 77 -9.87 7.09 21.20
N ARG A 78 -11.03 7.74 21.07
CA ARG A 78 -11.25 8.81 20.07
C ARG A 78 -10.27 9.98 20.23
N ARG A 79 -10.12 10.48 21.46
CA ARG A 79 -9.18 11.55 21.78
C ARG A 79 -7.76 11.18 21.43
N ALA A 80 -7.34 9.97 21.79
CA ALA A 80 -6.01 9.47 21.48
C ALA A 80 -5.79 9.32 19.97
N ILE A 81 -6.74 8.73 19.22
CA ILE A 81 -6.67 8.63 17.75
C ILE A 81 -6.56 10.03 17.12
N HIS A 82 -7.38 10.99 17.58
CA HIS A 82 -7.34 12.37 17.11
C HIS A 82 -5.96 12.99 17.34
N LEU A 83 -5.45 12.93 18.58
CA LEU A 83 -4.15 13.50 18.93
C LEU A 83 -2.99 12.87 18.14
N LEU A 84 -3.01 11.56 17.93
CA LEU A 84 -1.99 10.86 17.14
C LEU A 84 -1.97 11.35 15.69
N TRP A 85 -3.14 11.53 15.07
CA TRP A 85 -3.23 12.02 13.69
C TRP A 85 -2.89 13.50 13.56
N GLU A 86 -3.27 14.32 14.53
CA GLU A 86 -2.81 15.72 14.64
C GLU A 86 -1.28 15.79 14.73
N ALA A 87 -0.66 14.99 15.60
CA ALA A 87 0.79 14.96 15.76
C ALA A 87 1.52 14.51 14.48
N MET A 88 0.90 13.61 13.73
CA MET A 88 1.37 13.15 12.41
C MET A 88 1.14 14.18 11.29
N GLY A 89 0.38 15.25 11.53
CA GLY A 89 0.07 16.30 10.57
C GLY A 89 -1.11 16.02 9.64
N ASN A 90 -1.95 15.02 9.95
CA ASN A 90 -3.12 14.67 9.13
C ASN A 90 -4.43 15.05 9.84
N HIS A 91 -4.80 16.33 9.68
CA HIS A 91 -6.01 16.90 10.29
C HIS A 91 -7.30 16.21 9.84
N GLN A 92 -7.38 15.77 8.58
CA GLN A 92 -8.57 15.06 8.09
C GLN A 92 -8.78 13.76 8.86
N ARG A 93 -7.75 12.92 9.01
CA ARG A 93 -7.83 11.67 9.76
C ARG A 93 -8.04 11.91 11.25
N ALA A 94 -7.53 13.00 11.80
CA ALA A 94 -7.81 13.40 13.17
C ALA A 94 -9.30 13.69 13.39
N GLU A 95 -9.94 14.43 12.49
CA GLU A 95 -11.37 14.73 12.57
C GLU A 95 -12.24 13.47 12.40
N GLU A 96 -11.88 12.56 11.49
CA GLU A 96 -12.57 11.28 11.30
C GLU A 96 -12.59 10.40 12.58
N ALA A 97 -11.66 10.59 13.51
CA ALA A 97 -11.65 9.90 14.80
C ALA A 97 -12.93 10.14 15.62
N LYS A 98 -13.55 11.32 15.46
CA LYS A 98 -14.79 11.69 16.17
C LYS A 98 -15.98 10.87 15.70
N THR A 99 -15.97 10.43 14.45
CA THR A 99 -17.08 9.71 13.81
C THR A 99 -16.82 8.20 13.65
N CYS A 100 -15.62 7.72 13.98
CA CYS A 100 -15.28 6.29 13.94
C CYS A 100 -16.31 5.43 14.72
N PRO A 101 -16.86 4.33 14.21
CA PRO A 101 -17.80 3.50 14.97
C PRO A 101 -17.19 2.95 16.27
N GLY A 102 -17.99 2.85 17.33
CA GLY A 102 -17.51 2.37 18.63
C GLY A 102 -16.91 0.96 18.59
N THR A 103 -17.40 0.11 17.69
CA THR A 103 -16.90 -1.26 17.44
C THR A 103 -15.50 -1.30 16.87
N ASP A 104 -15.06 -0.23 16.20
CA ASP A 104 -13.80 -0.20 15.46
C ASP A 104 -12.70 0.57 16.21
N LEU A 105 -13.04 1.28 17.30
CA LEU A 105 -12.12 2.18 18.00
C LEU A 105 -10.85 1.51 18.51
N VAL A 106 -10.93 0.30 19.07
CA VAL A 106 -9.74 -0.42 19.55
C VAL A 106 -8.81 -0.76 18.38
N TYR A 107 -9.40 -1.16 17.26
CA TYR A 107 -8.67 -1.48 16.04
C TYR A 107 -8.01 -0.23 15.44
N ASP A 108 -8.77 0.85 15.29
CA ASP A 108 -8.28 2.13 14.76
C ASP A 108 -7.22 2.75 15.66
N TYR A 109 -7.36 2.65 16.98
CA TYR A 109 -6.34 3.09 17.92
C TYR A 109 -5.03 2.32 17.76
N LYS A 110 -5.06 0.98 17.71
CA LYS A 110 -3.85 0.17 17.46
C LYS A 110 -3.18 0.54 16.14
N ARG A 111 -3.98 0.77 15.09
CA ARG A 111 -3.49 1.19 13.77
C ARG A 111 -2.87 2.59 13.79
N SER A 112 -3.47 3.54 14.51
CA SER A 112 -2.91 4.89 14.68
C SER A 112 -1.62 4.88 15.49
N MET A 113 -1.53 4.06 16.53
CA MET A 113 -0.30 3.86 17.31
C MET A 113 0.82 3.27 16.45
N GLU A 114 0.53 2.26 15.65
CA GLU A 114 1.50 1.66 14.72
C GLU A 114 2.05 2.71 13.74
N LYS A 115 1.17 3.51 13.13
CA LYS A 115 1.57 4.56 12.18
C LYS A 115 2.33 5.70 12.84
N ALA A 116 1.90 6.15 14.01
CA ALA A 116 2.61 7.15 14.78
C ALA A 116 4.00 6.66 15.18
N TRP A 117 4.17 5.37 15.45
CA TRP A 117 5.48 4.78 15.72
C TRP A 117 6.39 4.85 14.50
N LEU A 118 5.87 4.57 13.30
CA LEU A 118 6.64 4.74 12.06
C LEU A 118 7.10 6.19 11.88
N VAL A 119 6.22 7.16 12.09
CA VAL A 119 6.56 8.58 11.99
C VAL A 119 7.60 8.99 13.04
N ALA A 120 7.44 8.53 14.28
CA ALA A 120 8.39 8.77 15.36
C ALA A 120 9.79 8.25 15.01
N GLU A 121 9.88 7.01 14.51
CA GLU A 121 11.13 6.38 14.11
C GLU A 121 11.77 7.13 12.94
N THR A 122 11.00 7.46 11.88
CA THR A 122 11.54 8.22 10.74
C THR A 122 12.15 9.55 11.18
N ARG A 123 11.50 10.28 12.08
CA ARG A 123 12.02 11.57 12.59
C ARG A 123 13.22 11.40 13.50
N GLY A 124 13.31 10.28 14.23
CA GLY A 124 14.44 9.94 15.10
C GLY A 124 15.58 9.20 14.40
N GLY A 125 15.49 8.93 13.09
CA GLY A 125 16.48 8.15 12.35
C GLY A 125 16.42 6.63 12.59
N GLY A 126 15.37 6.13 13.26
CA GLY A 126 15.14 4.71 13.49
C GLY A 126 14.35 4.03 12.36
N ASN A 127 14.36 2.70 12.35
CA ASN A 127 13.63 1.88 11.38
C ASN A 127 12.99 0.61 11.97
N VAL A 128 13.00 0.42 13.29
CA VAL A 128 12.53 -0.83 13.92
C VAL A 128 11.04 -1.02 13.68
N GLY A 129 10.25 0.05 13.82
CA GLY A 129 8.83 0.03 13.51
C GLY A 129 8.55 -0.34 12.05
N HIS A 130 9.34 0.18 11.11
CA HIS A 130 9.21 -0.13 9.69
C HIS A 130 9.47 -1.60 9.41
N GLN A 131 10.55 -2.14 9.98
CA GLN A 131 10.89 -3.55 9.86
C GLN A 131 9.83 -4.46 10.47
N TRP A 132 9.25 -4.05 11.61
CA TRP A 132 8.18 -4.79 12.25
C TRP A 132 6.92 -4.83 11.38
N VAL A 133 6.45 -3.67 10.89
CA VAL A 133 5.24 -3.57 10.05
C VAL A 133 5.42 -4.30 8.72
N PHE A 134 6.58 -4.17 8.09
CA PHE A 134 6.89 -4.87 6.85
C PHE A 134 6.90 -6.39 7.04
N THR A 135 7.56 -6.88 8.09
CA THR A 135 7.70 -8.33 8.31
C THR A 135 6.39 -8.94 8.82
N HIS A 136 5.84 -8.41 9.92
CA HIS A 136 4.67 -8.98 10.57
C HIS A 136 3.38 -8.60 9.84
N GLY A 137 3.19 -7.32 9.55
CA GLY A 137 1.99 -6.83 8.88
C GLY A 137 1.95 -7.25 7.42
N LEU A 138 2.92 -6.80 6.63
CA LEU A 138 2.87 -6.94 5.18
C LEU A 138 3.30 -8.33 4.70
N ARG A 139 4.42 -8.90 5.15
CA ARG A 139 4.92 -10.19 4.64
C ARG A 139 4.12 -11.38 5.18
N HIS A 140 3.81 -11.41 6.48
CA HIS A 140 3.07 -12.53 7.08
C HIS A 140 1.55 -12.40 6.95
N HIS A 141 1.00 -11.17 6.95
CA HIS A 141 -0.44 -10.91 6.86
C HIS A 141 -0.84 -10.07 5.63
N THR A 142 -0.20 -10.30 4.49
CA THR A 142 -0.29 -9.46 3.27
C THR A 142 -1.71 -9.10 2.87
N ARG A 143 -2.61 -10.08 2.73
CA ARG A 143 -3.99 -9.80 2.29
C ARG A 143 -4.72 -8.90 3.29
N ALA A 144 -4.57 -9.15 4.59
CA ALA A 144 -5.19 -8.31 5.61
C ALA A 144 -4.60 -6.90 5.58
N PHE A 145 -3.27 -6.78 5.50
CA PHE A 145 -2.58 -5.51 5.36
C PHE A 145 -3.08 -4.70 4.16
N LEU A 146 -3.13 -5.33 2.97
CA LEU A 146 -3.62 -4.71 1.74
C LEU A 146 -5.12 -4.39 1.76
N LYS A 147 -5.94 -5.05 2.58
CA LYS A 147 -7.35 -4.63 2.74
C LYS A 147 -7.51 -3.34 3.54
N ARG A 148 -6.51 -3.02 4.38
CA ARG A 148 -6.62 -2.00 5.45
C ARG A 148 -5.77 -0.77 5.18
N ASN A 149 -4.68 -0.93 4.44
CA ASN A 149 -3.67 0.09 4.29
C ASN A 149 -3.44 0.38 2.81
N ARG A 150 -3.53 1.64 2.42
CA ARG A 150 -3.21 2.06 1.06
C ARG A 150 -1.72 1.85 0.84
N ILE A 151 -1.36 1.28 -0.30
CA ILE A 151 0.03 1.22 -0.73
C ILE A 151 0.21 2.01 -2.03
N THR A 152 1.38 2.58 -2.21
CA THR A 152 1.86 3.09 -3.48
C THR A 152 3.18 2.42 -3.79
N ILE A 153 3.31 1.88 -4.99
CA ILE A 153 4.59 1.42 -5.52
C ILE A 153 5.04 2.47 -6.52
N ARG A 154 6.16 3.14 -6.19
CA ARG A 154 6.89 4.01 -7.12
C ARG A 154 7.90 3.14 -7.84
N GLY A 155 7.73 3.05 -9.16
CA GLY A 155 8.62 2.27 -10.00
C GLY A 155 10.03 2.81 -10.07
N SER A 156 10.87 2.02 -10.71
CA SER A 156 12.18 2.43 -11.17
C SER A 156 12.30 2.13 -12.66
N THR A 157 12.87 3.05 -13.42
CA THR A 157 13.33 2.78 -14.79
C THR A 157 14.71 2.14 -14.81
N ARG A 158 15.38 2.02 -13.66
CA ARG A 158 16.68 1.34 -13.56
C ARG A 158 16.50 -0.15 -13.86
N ILE A 159 17.41 -0.68 -14.66
CA ILE A 159 17.50 -2.09 -14.97
C ILE A 159 18.92 -2.54 -14.60
N ARG A 160 19.03 -3.48 -13.66
CA ARG A 160 20.28 -4.17 -13.31
C ARG A 160 20.18 -5.57 -13.89
N THR A 161 20.71 -5.75 -15.11
CA THR A 161 20.68 -7.02 -15.87
C THR A 161 21.99 -7.79 -15.77
N ASP A 162 22.88 -7.41 -14.85
CA ASP A 162 24.13 -8.11 -14.56
C ASP A 162 23.88 -9.57 -14.12
N ASP A 163 22.68 -9.89 -13.64
CA ASP A 163 22.25 -11.22 -13.21
C ASP A 163 21.32 -11.95 -14.22
N GLY A 164 21.51 -11.72 -15.53
CA GLY A 164 20.72 -12.37 -16.58
C GLY A 164 19.29 -11.86 -16.66
N ASP A 165 18.31 -12.74 -16.42
CA ASP A 165 16.87 -12.42 -16.51
C ASP A 165 16.30 -11.72 -15.26
N ARG A 166 17.17 -11.38 -14.29
CA ARG A 166 16.79 -10.74 -13.02
C ARG A 166 16.93 -9.23 -13.10
N ASN A 167 16.20 -8.53 -12.24
CA ASN A 167 16.33 -7.09 -12.05
C ASN A 167 16.18 -6.76 -10.56
N VAL A 168 17.23 -7.07 -9.79
CA VAL A 168 17.24 -6.89 -8.33
C VAL A 168 17.63 -5.45 -7.98
N LEU A 169 16.75 -4.74 -7.29
CA LEU A 169 16.94 -3.35 -6.89
C LEU A 169 16.70 -3.20 -5.39
N ASP A 170 17.40 -2.26 -4.76
CA ASP A 170 17.11 -1.84 -3.39
C ASP A 170 15.94 -0.87 -3.38
N PHE A 171 14.93 -1.19 -2.57
CA PHE A 171 13.76 -0.36 -2.35
C PHE A 171 13.67 0.02 -0.88
N ASN A 172 13.03 1.16 -0.62
CA ASN A 172 12.65 1.61 0.71
C ASN A 172 11.17 1.36 0.95
N PHE A 173 10.83 0.96 2.17
CA PHE A 173 9.47 0.92 2.69
C PHE A 173 9.29 1.99 3.76
N SER A 174 8.36 2.90 3.52
CA SER A 174 8.06 4.04 4.39
C SER A 174 6.57 4.30 4.52
N PHE A 175 6.19 5.13 5.48
CA PHE A 175 4.81 5.57 5.67
C PHE A 175 4.71 7.08 5.48
N ASP A 176 3.77 7.51 4.63
CA ASP A 176 3.40 8.91 4.44
C ASP A 176 2.16 9.21 5.31
N PRO A 177 2.32 9.96 6.42
CA PRO A 177 1.21 10.26 7.31
C PRO A 177 0.20 11.22 6.68
N LEU A 178 0.62 12.14 5.82
CA LEU A 178 -0.26 13.13 5.21
C LEU A 178 -1.22 12.47 4.23
N GLN A 179 -0.74 11.46 3.51
CA GLN A 179 -1.52 10.69 2.55
C GLN A 179 -2.12 9.41 3.14
N ASP A 180 -1.94 9.13 4.44
CA ASP A 180 -2.27 7.84 5.08
C ASP A 180 -2.00 6.64 4.14
N ARG A 181 -0.73 6.50 3.74
CA ARG A 181 -0.33 5.53 2.71
C ARG A 181 1.10 5.05 2.92
N TYR A 182 1.31 3.75 2.75
CA TYR A 182 2.65 3.18 2.71
C TYR A 182 3.23 3.29 1.31
N SER A 183 4.53 3.58 1.23
CA SER A 183 5.23 3.76 -0.03
C SER A 183 6.36 2.76 -0.18
N PHE A 184 6.46 2.20 -1.38
CA PHE A 184 7.63 1.47 -1.86
C PHE A 184 8.29 2.28 -2.97
N GLY A 185 9.61 2.39 -2.98
CA GLY A 185 10.32 3.05 -4.08
C GLY A 185 11.83 3.04 -3.91
N VAL A 186 12.54 3.44 -4.97
CA VAL A 186 14.00 3.59 -4.95
C VAL A 186 14.36 4.97 -4.39
N GLY A 187 15.31 5.02 -3.45
CA GLY A 187 15.94 6.27 -2.99
C GLY A 187 15.14 7.09 -1.96
N GLY A 188 14.52 6.43 -0.98
CA GLY A 188 13.81 7.09 0.11
C GLY A 188 14.72 7.58 1.24
N VAL A 189 14.39 8.72 1.84
CA VAL A 189 14.95 9.17 3.14
C VAL A 189 14.05 8.64 4.25
N GLY A 190 14.62 7.84 5.15
CA GLY A 190 13.89 7.18 6.23
C GLY A 190 13.14 5.91 5.80
N GLY A 191 12.83 5.07 6.79
CA GLY A 191 12.19 3.76 6.58
C GLY A 191 13.18 2.60 6.56
N MET A 192 12.73 1.42 6.09
CA MET A 192 13.59 0.25 5.94
C MET A 192 13.96 0.02 4.48
N THR A 193 15.20 -0.40 4.23
CA THR A 193 15.66 -0.84 2.91
C THR A 193 15.50 -2.36 2.79
N PHE A 194 15.15 -2.84 1.60
CA PHE A 194 15.09 -4.26 1.29
C PHE A 194 15.34 -4.48 -0.21
N GLN A 195 15.90 -5.64 -0.55
CA GLN A 195 16.06 -6.05 -1.93
C GLN A 195 14.73 -6.56 -2.50
N THR A 196 14.42 -6.14 -3.73
CA THR A 196 13.25 -6.60 -4.47
C THR A 196 13.65 -7.01 -5.88
N VAL A 197 12.97 -8.00 -6.43
CA VAL A 197 12.88 -8.15 -7.89
C VAL A 197 11.88 -7.12 -8.39
N SER A 198 12.33 -6.23 -9.28
CA SER A 198 11.49 -5.20 -9.90
C SER A 198 11.11 -5.65 -11.30
N VAL A 199 9.82 -5.88 -11.55
CA VAL A 199 9.31 -6.26 -12.88
C VAL A 199 8.96 -4.98 -13.66
N PRO A 200 9.80 -4.54 -14.62
CA PRO A 200 9.58 -3.31 -15.35
C PRO A 200 8.39 -3.45 -16.31
N ALA A 201 7.70 -2.33 -16.54
CA ALA A 201 6.65 -2.27 -17.55
C ALA A 201 7.26 -2.23 -18.94
N VAL A 202 6.79 -3.11 -19.82
CA VAL A 202 7.12 -3.13 -21.25
C VAL A 202 5.87 -2.75 -22.03
N HIS A 203 6.01 -1.89 -23.03
CA HIS A 203 4.89 -1.53 -23.88
C HIS A 203 4.50 -2.70 -24.78
N TRP A 204 3.20 -2.96 -24.96
CA TRP A 204 2.74 -4.10 -25.75
C TRP A 204 3.28 -4.10 -27.20
N ALA A 205 3.44 -2.92 -27.80
CA ALA A 205 3.95 -2.80 -29.17
C ALA A 205 5.45 -3.08 -29.30
N THR A 206 6.19 -3.13 -28.19
CA THR A 206 7.61 -3.51 -28.19
C THR A 206 7.81 -5.00 -27.92
N VAL A 207 6.73 -5.77 -27.77
CA VAL A 207 6.81 -7.23 -27.66
C VAL A 207 7.07 -7.83 -29.05
N PRO A 208 8.09 -8.69 -29.23
CA PRO A 208 8.35 -9.35 -30.51
C PRO A 208 7.13 -10.08 -31.07
N GLY A 209 6.91 -9.97 -32.38
CA GLY A 209 5.76 -10.58 -33.05
C GLY A 209 4.46 -9.76 -32.97
N ARG A 210 4.45 -8.65 -32.22
CA ARG A 210 3.38 -7.65 -32.29
C ARG A 210 3.64 -6.72 -33.47
N GLY A 211 2.88 -6.93 -34.54
CA GLY A 211 2.87 -6.03 -35.68
C GLY A 211 2.11 -4.72 -35.38
N ASN A 212 2.05 -3.83 -36.37
CA ASN A 212 1.33 -2.55 -36.26
C ASN A 212 -0.21 -2.70 -36.20
N ALA A 213 -0.74 -3.87 -36.57
CA ALA A 213 -2.17 -4.16 -36.53
C ALA A 213 -2.60 -4.59 -35.11
N GLN A 214 -3.53 -3.85 -34.51
CA GLN A 214 -3.94 -4.06 -33.11
C GLN A 214 -4.64 -5.40 -32.86
N ASP A 215 -5.21 -6.01 -33.90
CA ASP A 215 -5.99 -7.25 -33.85
C ASP A 215 -5.29 -8.46 -34.49
N ALA A 216 -3.99 -8.34 -34.79
CA ALA A 216 -3.22 -9.42 -35.38
C ALA A 216 -1.83 -9.54 -34.73
N GLY A 217 -1.16 -10.66 -34.95
CA GLY A 217 0.21 -10.90 -34.49
C GLY A 217 0.31 -11.90 -33.34
N SER A 218 1.42 -11.85 -32.61
CA SER A 218 1.77 -12.85 -31.61
C SER A 218 2.34 -12.22 -30.34
N PHE A 219 2.04 -12.83 -29.20
CA PHE A 219 2.69 -12.58 -27.91
C PHE A 219 3.60 -13.74 -27.46
N ALA A 220 3.90 -14.70 -28.35
CA ALA A 220 4.57 -15.95 -28.01
C ALA A 220 6.04 -15.83 -27.54
N SER A 221 6.62 -14.62 -27.51
CA SER A 221 8.05 -14.40 -27.18
C SER A 221 8.25 -13.17 -26.30
N ILE A 222 7.50 -13.08 -25.20
CA ILE A 222 7.72 -12.06 -24.18
C ILE A 222 8.99 -12.40 -23.40
N HIS A 223 9.82 -11.42 -23.07
CA HIS A 223 10.92 -11.64 -22.14
C HIS A 223 10.41 -11.49 -20.70
N GLY A 224 10.46 -12.57 -19.92
CA GLY A 224 10.02 -12.58 -18.53
C GLY A 224 11.15 -12.25 -17.55
N THR A 225 10.86 -11.45 -16.54
CA THR A 225 11.77 -11.23 -15.40
C THR A 225 11.67 -12.41 -14.44
N GLU A 226 12.81 -13.03 -14.14
CA GLU A 226 12.89 -14.10 -13.14
C GLU A 226 12.65 -13.52 -11.74
N LEU A 227 11.68 -14.08 -11.01
CA LEU A 227 11.34 -13.65 -9.66
C LEU A 227 12.35 -14.14 -8.61
N GLY A 228 13.22 -15.08 -8.95
CA GLY A 228 14.35 -15.49 -8.11
C GLY A 228 15.36 -14.36 -7.87
N GLY A 229 16.08 -14.43 -6.76
CA GLY A 229 17.13 -13.47 -6.40
C GLY A 229 16.78 -12.49 -5.27
N ALA A 230 15.49 -12.32 -4.94
CA ALA A 230 15.06 -11.59 -3.74
C ALA A 230 13.86 -12.28 -3.07
N THR A 231 13.53 -11.89 -1.84
CA THR A 231 12.36 -12.43 -1.10
C THR A 231 11.06 -11.68 -1.38
N VAL A 232 11.15 -10.57 -2.11
CA VAL A 232 10.05 -9.65 -2.41
C VAL A 232 10.09 -9.34 -3.90
N MET A 233 8.92 -9.29 -4.51
CA MET A 233 8.75 -8.75 -5.86
C MET A 233 7.81 -7.55 -5.82
N LEU A 234 8.12 -6.54 -6.61
CA LEU A 234 7.31 -5.35 -6.77
C LEU A 234 7.13 -5.04 -8.24
N THR A 235 5.96 -4.52 -8.58
CA THR A 235 5.71 -3.94 -9.89
C THR A 235 4.86 -2.69 -9.73
N THR A 236 5.02 -1.78 -10.69
CA THR A 236 4.44 -0.45 -10.65
C THR A 236 2.92 -0.47 -10.63
N GLN A 237 2.34 0.67 -10.23
CA GLN A 237 0.91 0.86 -10.31
C GLN A 237 0.40 0.81 -11.75
N PHE A 238 -0.70 0.10 -11.97
CA PHE A 238 -1.29 -0.12 -13.28
C PHE A 238 -2.59 0.66 -13.48
N THR A 239 -2.77 1.18 -14.68
CA THR A 239 -4.05 1.70 -15.21
C THR A 239 -4.29 1.13 -16.61
N GLY A 240 -4.75 -0.12 -16.69
CA GLY A 240 -5.01 -0.81 -17.97
C GLY A 240 -3.98 -1.86 -18.40
N CYS A 241 -2.85 -1.98 -17.72
CA CYS A 241 -1.84 -3.01 -17.99
C CYS A 241 -2.27 -4.43 -17.59
N SER A 242 -1.51 -5.41 -18.05
CA SER A 242 -1.63 -6.82 -17.67
C SER A 242 -0.36 -7.30 -16.96
N PHE A 243 -0.55 -8.05 -15.87
CA PHE A 243 0.51 -8.80 -15.21
C PHE A 243 0.45 -10.25 -15.67
N CYS A 244 1.56 -10.74 -16.20
CA CYS A 244 1.70 -12.11 -16.69
C CYS A 244 2.67 -12.87 -15.82
N VAL A 245 2.41 -14.15 -15.54
CA VAL A 245 3.28 -15.00 -14.73
C VAL A 245 3.18 -16.46 -15.17
N LYS A 246 4.30 -17.17 -15.10
CA LYS A 246 4.44 -18.58 -15.47
C LYS A 246 5.52 -19.22 -14.62
N ASP A 247 5.34 -20.48 -14.27
CA ASP A 247 6.38 -21.31 -13.64
C ASP A 247 7.00 -22.26 -14.68
N ALA A 248 8.18 -21.94 -15.19
CA ALA A 248 8.87 -22.73 -16.22
C ALA A 248 10.12 -23.45 -15.64
N GLY A 249 10.01 -24.01 -14.43
CA GLY A 249 11.17 -24.46 -13.62
C GLY A 249 11.85 -23.31 -12.86
N ARG A 250 11.52 -22.08 -13.24
CA ARG A 250 11.72 -20.83 -12.52
C ARG A 250 10.49 -19.96 -12.73
N VAL A 251 10.13 -19.16 -11.73
CA VAL A 251 8.96 -18.29 -11.85
C VAL A 251 9.35 -17.01 -12.59
N LEU A 252 8.73 -16.79 -13.74
CA LEU A 252 8.92 -15.63 -14.60
C LEU A 252 7.68 -14.74 -14.54
N ALA A 253 7.87 -13.43 -14.59
CA ALA A 253 6.78 -12.47 -14.67
C ALA A 253 7.06 -11.35 -15.67
N ALA A 254 6.01 -10.78 -16.26
CA ALA A 254 6.10 -9.57 -17.05
C ALA A 254 4.94 -8.62 -16.75
N HIS A 255 5.25 -7.33 -16.88
CA HIS A 255 4.27 -6.25 -16.86
C HIS A 255 4.14 -5.73 -18.29
N ILE A 256 2.98 -5.91 -18.91
CA ILE A 256 2.70 -5.41 -20.27
C ILE A 256 1.71 -4.25 -20.22
N SER A 257 2.12 -3.08 -20.70
CA SER A 257 1.32 -1.85 -20.72
C SER A 257 0.67 -1.61 -22.09
N PRO A 258 -0.62 -1.27 -22.17
CA PRO A 258 -1.28 -0.82 -23.40
C PRO A 258 -0.92 0.62 -23.78
N SER A 259 -0.26 1.37 -22.90
CA SER A 259 -0.04 2.81 -23.06
C SER A 259 1.40 3.20 -22.75
N LEU A 260 1.91 4.18 -23.49
CA LEU A 260 3.13 4.93 -23.15
C LEU A 260 2.73 6.23 -22.43
N PRO A 261 3.60 6.78 -21.58
CA PRO A 261 3.45 8.17 -21.12
C PRO A 261 3.25 9.08 -22.34
N SER A 262 2.23 9.95 -22.32
CA SER A 262 1.87 10.90 -23.39
C SER A 262 1.31 10.35 -24.71
N GLN A 263 1.08 9.03 -24.83
CA GLN A 263 0.44 8.44 -26.03
C GLN A 263 -0.85 7.70 -25.65
N PRO A 264 -2.02 8.36 -25.67
CA PRO A 264 -3.31 7.69 -25.47
C PRO A 264 -3.54 6.69 -26.62
N HIS A 265 -3.76 5.43 -26.29
CA HIS A 265 -3.93 4.35 -27.26
C HIS A 265 -5.34 3.77 -27.24
N SER A 266 -5.81 3.31 -28.41
CA SER A 266 -7.09 2.61 -28.60
C SER A 266 -7.11 1.18 -28.06
N MET A 267 -5.97 0.63 -27.63
CA MET A 267 -5.92 -0.67 -26.98
C MET A 267 -6.37 -0.54 -25.53
N ASP A 268 -7.60 -0.96 -25.23
CA ASP A 268 -8.04 -1.05 -23.85
C ASP A 268 -7.40 -2.25 -23.14
N GLY A 269 -7.29 -2.16 -21.81
CA GLY A 269 -6.66 -3.21 -20.99
C GLY A 269 -7.37 -4.56 -21.03
N THR A 270 -8.65 -4.60 -21.37
CA THR A 270 -9.41 -5.86 -21.46
C THR A 270 -9.08 -6.59 -22.75
N LYS A 271 -9.03 -5.86 -23.87
CA LYS A 271 -8.56 -6.36 -25.15
C LYS A 271 -7.12 -6.87 -25.04
N LEU A 272 -6.23 -6.11 -24.42
CA LEU A 272 -4.84 -6.55 -24.19
C LEU A 272 -4.78 -7.86 -23.39
N ALA A 273 -5.52 -7.96 -22.28
CA ALA A 273 -5.53 -9.15 -21.45
C ALA A 273 -6.05 -10.39 -22.19
N ARG A 274 -7.12 -10.23 -22.98
CA ARG A 274 -7.68 -11.31 -23.83
C ARG A 274 -6.69 -11.75 -24.90
N GLN A 275 -6.04 -10.81 -25.58
CA GLN A 275 -5.02 -11.10 -26.58
C GLN A 275 -3.81 -11.86 -25.98
N LEU A 276 -3.29 -11.40 -24.84
CA LEU A 276 -2.21 -12.09 -24.11
C LEU A 276 -2.60 -13.51 -23.71
N SER A 277 -3.88 -13.78 -23.46
CA SER A 277 -4.38 -15.12 -23.15
C SER A 277 -4.78 -15.96 -24.36
N GLY A 278 -4.60 -15.47 -25.59
CA GLY A 278 -4.96 -16.18 -26.83
C GLY A 278 -6.47 -16.29 -27.07
N GLN A 279 -7.29 -15.45 -26.42
CA GLN A 279 -8.75 -15.45 -26.54
C GLN A 279 -9.27 -14.54 -27.66
N GLN A 280 -8.37 -13.88 -28.40
CA GLN A 280 -8.73 -13.03 -29.54
C GLN A 280 -8.42 -13.76 -30.85
N THR A 281 -9.42 -13.89 -31.71
CA THR A 281 -9.24 -14.46 -33.06
C THR A 281 -8.14 -13.73 -33.82
N GLY A 282 -7.23 -14.48 -34.45
CA GLY A 282 -6.12 -13.92 -35.21
C GLY A 282 -4.90 -13.47 -34.38
N VAL A 283 -4.93 -13.66 -33.06
CA VAL A 283 -3.80 -13.35 -32.17
C VAL A 283 -3.33 -14.59 -31.42
N THR A 284 -2.07 -14.98 -31.62
CA THR A 284 -1.44 -16.06 -30.85
C THR A 284 -1.20 -15.58 -29.42
N GLY A 285 -1.63 -16.40 -28.45
CA GLY A 285 -1.46 -16.13 -27.02
C GLY A 285 0.00 -15.98 -26.58
N GLY A 286 0.17 -15.46 -25.38
CA GLY A 286 1.47 -15.15 -24.80
C GLY A 286 2.25 -16.37 -24.35
N ASP A 287 3.58 -16.29 -24.47
CA ASP A 287 4.52 -17.14 -23.74
C ASP A 287 5.80 -16.37 -23.43
N PHE A 288 6.59 -16.85 -22.47
CA PHE A 288 7.92 -16.32 -22.21
C PHE A 288 8.96 -16.99 -23.11
N GLY A 289 9.68 -16.21 -23.92
CA GLY A 289 10.75 -16.74 -24.77
C GLY A 289 11.88 -17.38 -23.96
N ASN A 290 12.17 -16.84 -22.77
CA ASN A 290 13.16 -17.38 -21.82
C ASN A 290 12.58 -18.43 -20.84
N GLY A 291 11.40 -18.98 -21.14
CA GLY A 291 10.74 -20.03 -20.37
C GLY A 291 9.62 -20.70 -21.16
N ALA A 292 9.87 -20.97 -22.45
CA ALA A 292 8.85 -21.42 -23.39
C ALA A 292 8.32 -22.84 -23.07
N GLY A 293 7.04 -23.08 -23.33
CA GLY A 293 6.40 -24.41 -23.20
C GLY A 293 6.11 -24.87 -21.75
N GLY A 294 5.53 -26.07 -21.61
CA GLY A 294 5.29 -26.74 -20.34
C GLY A 294 4.12 -26.19 -19.50
N SER A 295 4.32 -25.03 -18.88
CA SER A 295 3.37 -24.46 -17.91
C SER A 295 2.45 -23.41 -18.50
N PRO A 296 1.24 -23.22 -17.95
CA PRO A 296 0.32 -22.20 -18.40
C PRO A 296 0.91 -20.78 -18.28
N PHE A 297 0.75 -19.99 -19.33
CA PHE A 297 1.00 -18.55 -19.31
C PHE A 297 -0.24 -17.84 -18.77
N LEU A 298 -0.13 -17.36 -17.54
CA LEU A 298 -1.29 -16.85 -16.83
C LEU A 298 -1.30 -15.31 -16.82
N VAL A 299 -2.47 -14.73 -17.07
CA VAL A 299 -2.68 -13.30 -17.32
C VAL A 299 -3.68 -12.73 -16.31
N PHE A 300 -3.29 -11.66 -15.63
CA PHE A 300 -4.15 -10.85 -14.76
C PHE A 300 -4.23 -9.44 -15.32
N GLY A 301 -5.37 -9.10 -15.91
CA GLY A 301 -5.59 -7.81 -16.57
C GLY A 301 -6.91 -7.18 -16.20
N ARG A 302 -7.26 -6.10 -16.90
CA ARG A 302 -8.52 -5.37 -16.67
C ARG A 302 -9.71 -6.21 -17.15
N GLY A 303 -10.68 -6.46 -16.28
CA GLY A 303 -11.91 -7.18 -16.66
C GLY A 303 -11.68 -8.63 -17.14
N TYR A 304 -10.46 -9.15 -17.04
CA TYR A 304 -10.10 -10.49 -17.47
C TYR A 304 -9.00 -11.08 -16.61
N SER A 305 -9.13 -12.36 -16.33
CA SER A 305 -8.08 -13.16 -15.75
C SER A 305 -8.15 -14.57 -16.30
N SER A 306 -6.97 -15.16 -16.54
CA SER A 306 -6.88 -16.60 -16.82
C SER A 306 -6.70 -17.44 -15.54
N PHE A 307 -6.79 -16.84 -14.34
CA PHE A 307 -6.75 -17.55 -13.06
C PHE A 307 -8.16 -17.59 -12.42
N GLY A 308 -8.94 -18.65 -12.67
CA GLY A 308 -10.25 -18.90 -12.04
C GLY A 308 -11.33 -17.81 -12.27
N ASP A 309 -12.40 -17.80 -11.47
CA ASP A 309 -13.57 -16.89 -11.59
C ASP A 309 -13.30 -15.42 -11.22
N HIS A 310 -12.04 -15.01 -11.14
CA HIS A 310 -11.69 -13.65 -10.78
C HIS A 310 -11.56 -12.85 -12.06
N GLY A 311 -12.66 -12.33 -12.64
CA GLY A 311 -12.70 -11.55 -13.90
C GLY A 311 -11.84 -10.27 -13.96
N GLY A 312 -10.53 -10.38 -13.69
CA GLY A 312 -9.54 -9.31 -13.65
C GLY A 312 -9.63 -8.37 -12.45
N TYR A 313 -9.03 -7.19 -12.64
CA TYR A 313 -9.28 -6.01 -11.82
C TYR A 313 -10.37 -5.13 -12.40
N ASP A 314 -10.99 -4.32 -11.53
CA ASP A 314 -12.18 -3.53 -11.84
C ASP A 314 -12.01 -2.69 -13.11
N ALA A 315 -12.96 -2.81 -14.04
CA ALA A 315 -12.92 -2.11 -15.32
C ALA A 315 -12.99 -0.59 -15.17
N ARG A 316 -13.43 -0.05 -14.04
CA ARG A 316 -13.48 1.40 -13.76
C ARG A 316 -12.11 2.01 -13.45
N ILE A 317 -11.06 1.19 -13.33
CA ILE A 317 -9.68 1.67 -13.23
C ILE A 317 -9.24 2.16 -14.63
N GLN A 318 -9.75 3.31 -15.06
CA GLN A 318 -9.33 4.04 -16.27
C GLN A 318 -9.07 5.50 -15.93
N GLY A 319 -7.99 6.04 -16.48
CA GLY A 319 -7.79 7.49 -16.62
C GLY A 319 -7.10 8.17 -15.45
N GLY A 320 -5.80 8.42 -15.59
CA GLY A 320 -5.11 9.66 -15.17
C GLY A 320 -5.19 10.16 -13.72
N GLY A 321 -5.94 9.55 -12.80
CA GLY A 321 -6.14 10.02 -11.43
C GLY A 321 -6.64 8.92 -10.49
N THR A 322 -6.17 8.96 -9.24
CA THR A 322 -6.53 8.24 -7.97
C THR A 322 -6.90 6.75 -7.98
N SER A 323 -6.99 6.14 -9.15
CA SER A 323 -7.40 4.77 -9.40
C SER A 323 -6.19 3.98 -9.87
N SER A 324 -5.83 2.92 -9.16
CA SER A 324 -4.66 2.13 -9.49
C SER A 324 -4.77 0.71 -8.95
N MET A 325 -4.08 -0.20 -9.61
CA MET A 325 -3.75 -1.51 -9.05
C MET A 325 -2.28 -1.54 -8.68
N SER A 326 -1.93 -2.03 -7.49
CA SER A 326 -0.56 -2.35 -7.10
C SER A 326 -0.41 -3.87 -6.97
N VAL A 327 0.71 -4.43 -7.43
CA VAL A 327 1.02 -5.87 -7.28
C VAL A 327 2.32 -6.05 -6.51
N ILE A 328 2.27 -6.93 -5.52
CA ILE A 328 3.38 -7.28 -4.64
C ILE A 328 3.39 -8.77 -4.40
N GLY A 329 4.58 -9.36 -4.34
CA GLY A 329 4.75 -10.77 -4.02
C GLY A 329 5.81 -11.01 -2.97
N PHE A 330 5.66 -12.12 -2.26
CA PHE A 330 6.59 -12.58 -1.23
C PHE A 330 6.95 -14.05 -1.44
N LEU A 331 8.23 -14.37 -1.31
CA LEU A 331 8.71 -15.74 -1.28
C LEU A 331 8.25 -16.42 0.03
N ARG A 332 7.58 -17.57 -0.10
CA ARG A 332 7.23 -18.46 1.01
C ARG A 332 8.49 -19.04 1.62
N SER A 333 8.42 -19.39 2.90
CA SER A 333 9.44 -20.20 3.57
C SER A 333 9.72 -21.52 2.86
N THR A 334 8.77 -22.04 2.08
CA THR A 334 8.89 -23.28 1.28
C THR A 334 9.39 -23.03 -0.16
N GLY A 335 9.85 -21.83 -0.50
CA GLY A 335 10.41 -21.51 -1.83
C GLY A 335 9.40 -21.13 -2.92
N GLN A 336 8.10 -21.14 -2.63
CA GLN A 336 7.06 -20.73 -3.62
C GLN A 336 6.68 -19.25 -3.50
N TRP A 337 6.18 -18.61 -4.55
CA TRP A 337 5.71 -17.21 -4.48
C TRP A 337 4.25 -17.06 -4.02
N LYS A 338 3.97 -16.06 -3.18
CA LYS A 338 2.61 -15.55 -2.90
C LYS A 338 2.48 -14.15 -3.49
N VAL A 339 1.74 -14.02 -4.59
CA VAL A 339 1.54 -12.74 -5.27
C VAL A 339 0.12 -12.21 -5.01
N TYR A 340 0.03 -10.94 -4.66
CA TYR A 340 -1.21 -10.24 -4.32
C TYR A 340 -1.37 -8.96 -5.13
N SER A 341 -2.61 -8.55 -5.33
CA SER A 341 -2.96 -7.23 -5.83
C SER A 341 -3.80 -6.45 -4.83
N GLN A 342 -3.60 -5.13 -4.81
CA GLN A 342 -4.51 -4.16 -4.19
C GLN A 342 -5.08 -3.26 -5.28
N GLN A 343 -6.40 -3.11 -5.32
CA GLN A 343 -7.11 -2.22 -6.23
C GLN A 343 -7.65 -1.05 -5.42
N VAL A 344 -7.33 0.16 -5.87
CA VAL A 344 -7.77 1.42 -5.33
C VAL A 344 -8.56 2.15 -6.40
N LEU A 345 -9.74 2.65 -6.05
CA LEU A 345 -10.62 3.45 -6.90
C LEU A 345 -10.97 4.73 -6.13
N ASP A 346 -10.73 5.89 -6.72
CA ASP A 346 -10.99 7.20 -6.10
C ASP A 346 -10.39 7.32 -4.69
N GLY A 347 -9.16 6.82 -4.52
CA GLY A 347 -8.44 6.85 -3.26
C GLY A 347 -8.94 5.87 -2.19
N ARG A 348 -9.95 5.03 -2.49
CA ARG A 348 -10.51 4.00 -1.60
C ARG A 348 -10.06 2.60 -2.03
N ILE A 349 -9.72 1.75 -1.05
CA ILE A 349 -9.41 0.34 -1.32
C ILE A 349 -10.72 -0.37 -1.66
N VAL A 350 -10.82 -0.90 -2.88
CA VAL A 350 -12.01 -1.65 -3.32
C VAL A 350 -11.79 -3.15 -3.27
N LYS A 351 -10.54 -3.61 -3.43
CA LYS A 351 -10.25 -5.05 -3.48
C LYS A 351 -8.80 -5.35 -3.12
N ALA A 352 -8.59 -6.45 -2.40
CA ALA A 352 -7.28 -7.06 -2.23
C ALA A 352 -7.39 -8.59 -2.37
N VAL A 353 -6.70 -9.12 -3.38
CA VAL A 353 -6.79 -10.53 -3.79
C VAL A 353 -5.42 -11.13 -3.99
N ARG A 354 -5.34 -12.44 -3.83
CA ARG A 354 -4.19 -13.23 -4.21
C ARG A 354 -4.36 -13.60 -5.69
N ILE A 355 -3.35 -13.33 -6.51
CA ILE A 355 -3.42 -13.54 -7.97
C ILE A 355 -2.73 -14.83 -8.42
N PHE A 356 -1.63 -15.22 -7.77
CA PHE A 356 -0.88 -16.41 -8.12
C PHE A 356 -1.25 -17.56 -7.16
N PRO A 357 -1.85 -18.68 -7.68
CA PRO A 357 -2.22 -19.83 -6.86
C PRO A 357 -0.99 -20.51 -6.23
N ALA A 358 -1.23 -21.34 -5.22
CA ALA A 358 -0.19 -21.99 -4.40
C ALA A 358 0.37 -23.22 -5.10
#